data_AF-A0A382RNT3-F1
#
_entry.id   AF-A0A382RNT3-F1
#
_cell.length_a   1.000
_cell.length_b   1.000
_cell.length_c   1.000
_cell.angle_alpha   90.00
_cell.angle_beta   90.00
_cell.angle_gamma   90.00
#
_symmetry.space_group_name_H-M   'P 1'
#
loop_
_entity.id
_entity.type
_entity.pdbx_description
1 polymer ?
#
loop_
_entity_poly.entity_id
_entity_poly.type
_entity_poly.pdbx_seq_one_letter_code
_entity_poly.pdbx_strand_id
1 'polypeptide(L)'
;MSSTNFKIDNLQYCNWSKEIFQINREAQLDAIHVTIAYHEDFDEVKNNVKVWNKHFQDYKDLIFHGKTFKDIEKAHKEKKTAIFFGFQNCSPIEDDIGLVGEVHKMGVRFMQLTYNNQSLLATGCYEENDSGVTRMGKEVIKEMNRVGVIVDMSHSAEKSTLDAIKISSKPIAITHANPSFWFAAKRNKSNEVLKALADSGGMLGLSLYPHHLKDT
;
A
#
# COMPACT_ATOMS: atom_id res chain seq x y z
N MET A 1 20.71 -17.62 15.50
CA MET A 1 20.90 -16.65 14.41
C MET A 1 20.46 -15.31 14.95
N SER A 2 21.31 -14.28 14.94
CA SER A 2 20.88 -12.91 15.26
C SER A 2 19.84 -12.53 14.21
N SER A 3 18.58 -12.33 14.61
CA SER A 3 17.55 -11.85 13.70
C SER A 3 17.87 -10.41 13.35
N THR A 4 18.26 -10.15 12.11
CA THR A 4 18.36 -8.78 11.60
C THR A 4 16.97 -8.15 11.69
N ASN A 5 16.81 -7.14 12.54
CA ASN A 5 15.54 -6.43 12.69
C ASN A 5 15.47 -5.31 11.66
N PHE A 6 14.77 -5.56 10.55
CA PHE A 6 14.51 -4.52 9.56
C PHE A 6 13.48 -3.53 10.05
N LYS A 7 13.69 -2.22 9.79
CA LYS A 7 12.73 -1.16 10.09
C LYS A 7 12.03 -0.73 8.81
N ILE A 8 10.71 -0.87 8.77
CA ILE A 8 9.89 -0.61 7.59
C ILE A 8 8.76 0.36 7.97
N ASP A 9 8.60 1.42 7.20
CA ASP A 9 7.40 2.25 7.20
C ASP A 9 6.43 1.74 6.13
N ASN A 10 5.25 1.32 6.57
CA ASN A 10 4.28 0.59 5.75
C ASN A 10 3.38 1.51 4.91
N LEU A 11 3.41 2.83 5.11
CA LEU A 11 2.81 3.80 4.19
C LEU A 11 3.30 5.22 4.51
N GLN A 12 3.85 5.90 3.51
CA GLN A 12 4.23 7.30 3.62
C GLN A 12 3.74 8.12 2.43
N TYR A 13 3.20 9.31 2.72
CA TYR A 13 2.82 10.32 1.75
C TYR A 13 3.12 11.70 2.29
N CYS A 14 4.18 12.31 1.78
CA CYS A 14 4.65 13.63 2.18
C CYS A 14 5.28 14.36 0.99
N ASN A 15 5.59 15.64 1.18
CA ASN A 15 6.38 16.39 0.21
C ASN A 15 7.84 15.94 0.27
N TRP A 16 8.22 14.98 -0.59
CA TRP A 16 9.54 14.35 -0.56
C TRP A 16 10.66 15.34 -0.86
N SER A 17 11.68 15.34 0.00
CA SER A 17 12.85 16.19 -0.12
C SER A 17 14.10 15.47 0.41
N LYS A 18 15.27 16.05 0.17
CA LYS A 18 16.54 15.52 0.70
C LYS A 18 16.50 15.42 2.23
N GLU A 19 15.95 16.43 2.90
CA GLU A 19 15.82 16.51 4.35
C GLU A 19 14.98 15.35 4.89
N ILE A 20 13.86 15.04 4.25
CA ILE A 20 13.04 13.88 4.61
C ILE A 20 13.82 12.57 4.43
N PHE A 21 14.55 12.41 3.32
CA PHE A 21 15.39 11.22 3.14
C PHE A 21 16.49 11.10 4.21
N GLN A 22 17.07 12.22 4.65
CA GLN A 22 18.04 12.24 5.75
C GLN A 22 17.40 11.83 7.08
N ILE A 23 16.22 12.37 7.42
CA ILE A 23 15.46 11.95 8.61
C ILE A 23 15.19 10.44 8.60
N ASN A 24 14.80 9.89 7.46
CA ASN A 24 14.57 8.46 7.31
C ASN A 24 15.85 7.63 7.53
N ARG A 25 17.01 8.15 7.08
CA ARG A 25 18.31 7.52 7.34
C ARG A 25 18.72 7.60 8.81
N GLU A 26 18.49 8.72 9.47
CA GLU A 26 18.73 8.90 10.91
C GLU A 26 17.88 7.95 11.75
N ALA A 27 16.61 7.73 11.36
CA ALA A 27 15.71 6.73 11.94
C ALA A 27 16.11 5.28 11.60
N GLN A 28 17.04 5.09 10.65
CA GLN A 28 17.53 3.82 10.13
C GLN A 28 16.43 2.99 9.46
N LEU A 29 15.51 3.62 8.72
CA LEU A 29 14.49 2.90 7.96
C LEU A 29 15.15 2.14 6.80
N ASP A 30 15.00 0.81 6.78
CA ASP A 30 15.52 -0.03 5.69
C ASP A 30 14.58 0.01 4.47
N ALA A 31 13.28 0.19 4.70
CA ALA A 31 12.32 0.36 3.61
C ALA A 31 11.17 1.32 3.94
N ILE A 32 10.62 1.94 2.90
CA ILE A 32 9.42 2.78 2.97
C ILE A 32 8.50 2.43 1.80
N HIS A 33 7.25 2.14 2.08
CA HIS A 33 6.18 2.09 1.10
C HIS A 33 5.65 3.52 0.84
N VAL A 34 5.90 4.05 -0.35
CA VAL A 34 5.51 5.42 -0.72
C VAL A 34 4.29 5.41 -1.62
N THR A 35 3.37 6.33 -1.36
CA THR A 35 2.22 6.56 -2.25
C THR A 35 2.68 7.37 -3.46
N ILE A 36 2.44 6.83 -4.66
CA ILE A 36 2.71 7.53 -5.92
C ILE A 36 1.47 7.72 -6.80
N ALA A 37 0.31 7.25 -6.32
CA ALA A 37 -0.98 7.55 -6.93
C ALA A 37 -2.07 7.59 -5.86
N TYR A 38 -2.90 8.61 -5.96
CA TYR A 38 -4.04 8.91 -5.09
C TYR A 38 -5.27 9.26 -5.94
N HIS A 39 -5.10 10.06 -7.00
CA HIS A 39 -6.15 10.40 -7.98
C HIS A 39 -5.68 10.25 -9.44
N GLU A 40 -4.39 10.00 -9.65
CA GLU A 40 -3.77 9.93 -10.95
C GLU A 40 -4.32 8.78 -11.79
N ASP A 41 -4.46 9.04 -13.09
CA ASP A 41 -4.70 8.00 -14.10
C ASP A 41 -3.39 7.32 -14.53
N PHE A 42 -3.46 6.45 -15.55
CA PHE A 42 -2.30 5.69 -16.02
C PHE A 42 -1.20 6.56 -16.62
N ASP A 43 -1.55 7.67 -17.28
CA ASP A 43 -0.58 8.56 -17.91
C ASP A 43 0.02 9.54 -16.91
N GLU A 44 -0.79 10.03 -15.97
CA GLU A 44 -0.36 10.92 -14.90
C GLU A 44 0.63 10.22 -13.96
N VAL A 45 0.39 8.96 -13.58
CA VAL A 45 1.31 8.22 -12.69
C VAL A 45 2.69 8.03 -13.31
N LYS A 46 2.81 7.99 -14.65
CA LYS A 46 4.13 7.94 -15.32
C LYS A 46 4.96 9.18 -15.03
N ASN A 47 4.33 10.34 -14.82
CA ASN A 47 5.04 11.55 -14.43
C ASN A 47 5.55 11.43 -12.98
N ASN A 48 4.77 10.86 -12.08
CA ASN A 48 5.22 10.58 -10.71
C ASN A 48 6.41 9.60 -10.71
N VAL A 49 6.40 8.57 -11.56
CA VAL A 49 7.54 7.66 -11.73
C VAL A 49 8.78 8.40 -12.24
N LYS A 50 8.65 9.35 -13.18
CA LYS A 50 9.78 10.18 -13.64
C LYS A 50 10.37 11.03 -12.50
N VAL A 51 9.51 11.62 -11.65
CA VAL A 51 9.94 12.39 -10.48
C VAL A 51 10.72 11.50 -9.51
N TRP A 52 10.23 10.30 -9.21
CA TRP A 52 10.95 9.35 -8.36
C TRP A 52 12.27 8.88 -8.96
N ASN A 53 12.31 8.62 -10.27
CA ASN A 53 13.56 8.27 -10.94
C ASN A 53 14.61 9.38 -10.80
N LYS A 54 14.19 10.65 -10.86
CA LYS A 54 15.06 11.78 -10.58
C LYS A 54 15.53 11.79 -9.11
N HIS A 55 14.66 11.52 -8.14
CA HIS A 55 15.07 11.39 -6.74
C HIS A 55 16.10 10.27 -6.53
N PHE A 56 15.94 9.11 -7.18
CA PHE A 56 16.93 8.03 -7.10
C PHE A 56 18.29 8.41 -7.70
N GLN A 57 18.30 9.26 -8.73
CA GLN A 57 19.54 9.78 -9.31
C GLN A 57 20.21 10.82 -8.40
N ASP A 58 19.43 11.81 -7.96
CA ASP A 58 19.92 12.95 -7.18
C ASP A 58 20.34 12.54 -5.75
N TYR A 59 19.71 11.50 -5.19
CA TYR A 59 19.90 11.03 -3.81
C TYR A 59 20.32 9.56 -3.72
N LYS A 60 21.06 9.06 -4.72
CA LYS A 60 21.53 7.66 -4.84
C LYS A 60 22.28 7.10 -3.62
N ASP A 61 22.84 7.97 -2.79
CA ASP A 61 23.56 7.61 -1.57
C ASP A 61 22.62 7.41 -0.38
N LEU A 62 21.37 7.87 -0.46
CA LEU A 62 20.35 7.75 0.58
C LEU A 62 19.30 6.70 0.25
N ILE A 63 18.84 6.65 -1.01
CA ILE A 63 17.68 5.87 -1.42
C ILE A 63 17.89 5.13 -2.74
N PHE A 64 17.08 4.10 -2.98
CA PHE A 64 16.94 3.45 -4.29
C PHE A 64 15.57 2.76 -4.41
N HIS A 65 15.19 2.41 -5.64
CA HIS A 65 13.93 1.71 -5.91
C HIS A 65 13.96 0.26 -5.41
N GLY A 66 13.14 -0.07 -4.42
CA GLY A 66 12.92 -1.42 -3.93
C GLY A 66 11.80 -2.13 -4.69
N LYS A 67 12.01 -3.42 -4.99
CA LYS A 67 11.06 -4.27 -5.72
C LYS A 67 10.83 -5.62 -5.06
N THR A 68 11.75 -6.06 -4.20
CA THR A 68 11.74 -7.37 -3.55
C THR A 68 12.30 -7.29 -2.13
N PHE A 69 12.08 -8.33 -1.33
CA PHE A 69 12.68 -8.42 0.02
C PHE A 69 14.21 -8.28 0.02
N LYS A 70 14.91 -8.75 -1.02
CA LYS A 70 16.37 -8.61 -1.15
C LYS A 70 16.82 -7.15 -1.19
N ASP A 71 15.95 -6.24 -1.63
CA ASP A 71 16.24 -4.81 -1.63
C ASP A 71 16.22 -4.25 -0.20
N ILE A 72 15.44 -4.83 0.71
CA ILE A 72 15.45 -4.47 2.13
C ILE A 72 16.77 -4.94 2.77
N GLU A 73 17.20 -6.17 2.49
CA GLU A 73 18.49 -6.69 2.95
C GLU A 73 19.67 -5.83 2.44
N LYS A 74 19.59 -5.44 1.16
CA LYS A 74 20.58 -4.53 0.54
C LYS A 74 20.57 -3.17 1.20
N ALA A 75 19.39 -2.57 1.41
CA ALA A 75 19.25 -1.27 2.06
C ALA A 75 19.87 -1.26 3.45
N HIS A 76 19.60 -2.31 4.23
CA HIS A 76 20.20 -2.51 5.54
C HIS A 76 21.73 -2.56 5.49
N LYS A 77 22.29 -3.40 4.60
CA LYS A 77 23.74 -3.56 4.44
C LYS A 77 24.42 -2.28 3.96
N GLU A 78 23.80 -1.57 3.02
CA GLU A 78 24.35 -0.37 2.40
C GLU A 78 24.05 0.91 3.21
N LYS A 79 23.31 0.80 4.32
CA LYS A 79 22.82 1.95 5.10
C LYS A 79 22.07 2.96 4.23
N LYS A 80 21.18 2.45 3.37
CA LYS A 80 20.24 3.19 2.53
C LYS A 80 18.80 2.82 2.88
N THR A 81 17.84 3.48 2.25
CA THR A 81 16.42 3.12 2.36
C THR A 81 15.89 2.66 1.00
N ALA A 82 15.31 1.47 0.94
CA ALA A 82 14.61 0.98 -0.24
C ALA A 82 13.21 1.60 -0.31
N ILE A 83 12.88 2.22 -1.44
CA ILE A 83 11.59 2.87 -1.67
C ILE A 83 10.71 1.94 -2.49
N PHE A 84 9.58 1.52 -1.94
CA PHE A 84 8.60 0.67 -2.61
C PHE A 84 7.42 1.50 -3.06
N PHE A 85 7.06 1.44 -4.34
CA PHE A 85 5.91 2.18 -4.85
C PHE A 85 4.61 1.45 -4.53
N GLY A 86 3.61 2.23 -4.10
CA GLY A 86 2.24 1.79 -4.07
C GLY A 86 1.24 2.87 -4.43
N PHE A 87 0.03 2.42 -4.72
CA PHE A 87 -1.10 3.27 -5.03
C PHE A 87 -2.13 3.17 -3.92
N GLN A 88 -2.59 4.32 -3.42
CA GLN A 88 -3.73 4.37 -2.52
C GLN A 88 -5.07 4.30 -3.27
N ASN A 89 -5.05 4.28 -4.59
CA ASN A 89 -6.24 4.16 -5.42
C ASN A 89 -6.00 3.22 -6.61
N CYS A 90 -7.07 2.69 -7.20
CA CYS A 90 -6.99 1.86 -8.39
C CYS A 90 -7.16 2.66 -9.69
N SER A 91 -7.29 3.99 -9.62
CA SER A 91 -7.44 4.85 -10.81
C SER A 91 -6.38 4.63 -11.89
N PRO A 92 -5.10 4.29 -11.60
CA PRO A 92 -4.11 4.09 -12.65
C PRO A 92 -4.31 2.84 -13.52
N ILE A 93 -5.23 1.93 -13.15
CA ILE A 93 -5.58 0.79 -14.01
C ILE A 93 -6.88 1.01 -14.78
N GLU A 94 -7.56 2.14 -14.54
CA GLU A 94 -8.78 2.53 -15.25
C GLU A 94 -9.80 1.37 -15.32
N ASP A 95 -10.33 1.07 -16.51
CA ASP A 95 -11.19 -0.08 -16.78
C ASP A 95 -10.46 -1.25 -17.47
N ASP A 96 -9.13 -1.21 -17.55
CA ASP A 96 -8.29 -2.22 -18.22
C ASP A 96 -7.46 -3.05 -17.22
N ILE A 97 -7.86 -4.31 -17.03
CA ILE A 97 -7.18 -5.28 -16.17
C ILE A 97 -5.72 -5.48 -16.59
N GLY A 98 -5.41 -5.35 -17.89
CA GLY A 98 -4.05 -5.48 -18.43
C GLY A 98 -3.07 -4.46 -17.83
N LEU A 99 -3.55 -3.29 -17.42
CA LEU A 99 -2.73 -2.24 -16.83
C LEU A 99 -2.16 -2.63 -15.47
N VAL A 100 -2.72 -3.62 -14.76
CA VAL A 100 -2.12 -4.18 -13.54
C VAL A 100 -0.71 -4.72 -13.82
N GLY A 101 -0.52 -5.39 -14.96
CA GLY A 101 0.79 -5.87 -15.40
C GLY A 101 1.73 -4.72 -15.76
N GLU A 102 1.22 -3.65 -16.37
CA GLU A 102 2.02 -2.49 -16.75
C GLU A 102 2.50 -1.68 -15.53
N VAL A 103 1.64 -1.43 -14.55
CA VAL A 103 2.03 -0.72 -13.32
C VAL A 103 3.02 -1.57 -12.49
N HIS A 104 2.88 -2.90 -12.49
CA HIS A 104 3.88 -3.79 -11.90
C HIS A 104 5.26 -3.67 -12.57
N LYS A 105 5.31 -3.56 -13.92
CA LYS A 105 6.56 -3.32 -14.68
C LYS A 105 7.19 -1.96 -14.34
N MET A 106 6.38 -0.95 -14.05
CA MET A 106 6.84 0.34 -13.51
C MET A 106 7.44 0.24 -12.10
N GLY A 107 7.31 -0.91 -11.43
CA GLY A 107 7.87 -1.21 -10.12
C GLY A 107 6.93 -0.99 -8.95
N VAL A 108 5.63 -0.85 -9.22
CA VAL A 108 4.57 -0.80 -8.20
C VAL A 108 4.41 -2.17 -7.57
N ARG A 109 4.26 -2.21 -6.24
CA ARG A 109 4.13 -3.44 -5.46
C ARG A 109 2.88 -3.50 -4.59
N PHE A 110 2.23 -2.37 -4.36
CA PHE A 110 0.99 -2.29 -3.60
C PHE A 110 -0.04 -1.50 -4.39
N MET A 111 -1.28 -1.94 -4.40
CA MET A 111 -2.37 -1.15 -4.94
C MET A 111 -3.60 -1.38 -4.08
N GLN A 112 -4.20 -0.28 -3.63
CA GLN A 112 -5.50 -0.33 -2.99
C GLN A 112 -6.61 -0.51 -4.00
N LEU A 113 -7.65 -1.26 -3.63
CA LEU A 113 -8.83 -1.43 -4.49
C LEU A 113 -9.73 -0.19 -4.48
N THR A 114 -9.63 0.66 -3.46
CA THR A 114 -10.48 1.83 -3.26
C THR A 114 -9.75 2.95 -2.54
N TYR A 115 -10.22 4.18 -2.72
CA TYR A 115 -9.86 5.33 -1.89
C TYR A 115 -11.11 6.08 -1.42
N ASN A 116 -11.57 5.79 -0.19
CA ASN A 116 -12.75 6.35 0.49
C ASN A 116 -14.12 6.07 -0.17
N ASN A 117 -14.23 6.24 -1.47
CA ASN A 117 -15.46 6.14 -2.26
C ASN A 117 -15.54 4.79 -3.00
N GLN A 118 -16.69 4.54 -3.63
CA GLN A 118 -16.89 3.44 -4.56
C GLN A 118 -15.91 3.53 -5.74
N SER A 119 -15.25 2.43 -6.05
CA SER A 119 -14.43 2.28 -7.25
C SER A 119 -15.05 1.25 -8.21
N LEU A 120 -14.42 1.06 -9.37
CA LEU A 120 -14.75 -0.04 -10.28
C LEU A 120 -14.50 -1.42 -9.63
N LEU A 121 -13.69 -1.49 -8.58
CA LEU A 121 -13.20 -2.75 -8.02
C LEU A 121 -13.91 -3.15 -6.72
N ALA A 122 -14.19 -2.20 -5.83
CA ALA A 122 -14.81 -2.46 -4.54
C ALA A 122 -15.41 -1.17 -3.93
N THR A 123 -16.00 -1.27 -2.74
CA THR A 123 -16.55 -0.13 -2.01
C THR A 123 -15.55 0.43 -0.98
N GLY A 124 -15.32 1.75 -1.02
CA GLY A 124 -14.52 2.46 -0.03
C GLY A 124 -15.24 2.68 1.31
N CYS A 125 -14.47 2.90 2.38
CA CYS A 125 -14.98 2.93 3.76
C CYS A 125 -15.91 4.11 4.12
N TYR A 126 -16.03 5.12 3.25
CA TYR A 126 -16.90 6.28 3.48
C TYR A 126 -18.23 6.21 2.74
N GLU A 127 -18.41 5.25 1.84
CA GLU A 127 -19.68 4.99 1.18
C GLU A 127 -20.75 4.55 2.18
N GLU A 128 -22.00 4.93 1.89
CA GLU A 128 -23.16 4.51 2.68
C GLU A 128 -23.46 3.02 2.48
N ASN A 129 -23.25 2.52 1.25
CA ASN A 129 -23.60 1.15 0.88
C ASN A 129 -22.35 0.36 0.46
N ASP A 130 -21.98 -0.65 1.24
CA ASP A 130 -20.91 -1.58 0.88
C ASP A 130 -21.44 -2.75 0.05
N SER A 131 -21.27 -2.64 -1.27
CA SER A 131 -21.63 -3.68 -2.22
C SER A 131 -20.64 -4.86 -2.23
N GLY A 132 -19.47 -4.70 -1.61
CA GLY A 132 -18.36 -5.65 -1.66
C GLY A 132 -17.47 -5.50 -2.90
N VAL A 133 -16.67 -6.54 -3.17
CA VAL A 133 -15.83 -6.58 -4.37
C VAL A 133 -16.68 -6.86 -5.61
N THR A 134 -16.53 -6.02 -6.64
CA THR A 134 -17.30 -6.09 -7.88
C THR A 134 -16.87 -7.28 -8.75
N ARG A 135 -17.58 -7.50 -9.88
CA ARG A 135 -17.17 -8.51 -10.87
C ARG A 135 -15.78 -8.21 -11.45
N MET A 136 -15.49 -6.94 -11.75
CA MET A 136 -14.18 -6.54 -12.25
C MET A 136 -13.11 -6.65 -11.16
N GLY A 137 -13.42 -6.23 -9.93
CA GLY A 137 -12.51 -6.34 -8.78
C GLY A 137 -12.02 -7.77 -8.54
N LYS A 138 -12.88 -8.77 -8.73
CA LYS A 138 -12.50 -10.20 -8.65
C LYS A 138 -11.39 -10.56 -9.64
N GLU A 139 -11.51 -10.12 -10.89
CA GLU A 139 -10.51 -10.42 -11.92
C GLU A 139 -9.23 -9.60 -11.71
N VAL A 140 -9.35 -8.35 -11.25
CA VAL A 140 -8.18 -7.53 -10.87
C VAL A 140 -7.41 -8.16 -9.71
N ILE A 141 -8.07 -8.65 -8.65
CA ILE A 141 -7.41 -9.35 -7.54
C ILE A 141 -6.65 -10.59 -8.05
N LYS A 142 -7.22 -11.36 -8.99
CA LYS A 142 -6.52 -12.50 -9.59
C LYS A 142 -5.29 -12.07 -10.36
N GLU A 143 -5.39 -10.99 -11.13
CA GLU A 143 -4.26 -10.46 -11.91
C GLU A 143 -3.16 -9.91 -10.99
N MET A 144 -3.52 -9.16 -9.95
CA MET A 144 -2.61 -8.69 -8.90
C MET A 144 -1.84 -9.86 -8.26
N ASN A 145 -2.55 -10.93 -7.90
CA ASN A 145 -1.96 -12.17 -7.38
C ASN A 145 -1.02 -12.85 -8.38
N ARG A 146 -1.36 -12.84 -9.68
CA ARG A 146 -0.57 -13.43 -10.75
C ARG A 146 0.75 -12.68 -10.97
N VAL A 147 0.71 -11.34 -11.01
CA VAL A 147 1.89 -10.52 -11.30
C VAL A 147 2.72 -10.17 -10.06
N GLY A 148 2.14 -10.28 -8.87
CA GLY A 148 2.82 -9.95 -7.60
C GLY A 148 2.62 -8.51 -7.14
N VAL A 149 1.45 -7.92 -7.40
CA VAL A 149 1.01 -6.68 -6.73
C VAL A 149 0.16 -7.06 -5.52
N ILE A 150 0.51 -6.51 -4.36
CA ILE A 150 -0.17 -6.77 -3.10
C ILE A 150 -1.49 -5.99 -3.07
N VAL A 151 -2.58 -6.70 -2.77
CA VAL A 151 -3.90 -6.12 -2.52
C VAL A 151 -3.87 -5.40 -1.17
N ASP A 152 -4.14 -4.10 -1.17
CA ASP A 152 -4.25 -3.29 0.04
C ASP A 152 -5.72 -2.85 0.27
N MET A 153 -6.24 -3.06 1.48
CA MET A 153 -7.64 -2.74 1.84
C MET A 153 -7.76 -1.63 2.89
N SER A 154 -6.70 -0.83 3.04
CA SER A 154 -6.61 0.26 4.01
C SER A 154 -7.78 1.26 3.97
N HIS A 155 -8.27 1.65 2.80
CA HIS A 155 -9.39 2.58 2.60
C HIS A 155 -10.71 1.91 2.17
N SER A 156 -10.82 0.60 2.31
CA SER A 156 -11.98 -0.17 1.87
C SER A 156 -12.97 -0.44 3.00
N ALA A 157 -14.24 -0.58 2.64
CA ALA A 157 -15.31 -0.94 3.55
C ALA A 157 -15.20 -2.40 4.04
N GLU A 158 -16.02 -2.78 5.02
CA GLU A 158 -15.93 -4.04 5.74
C GLU A 158 -16.19 -5.28 4.86
N LYS A 159 -17.35 -5.36 4.22
CA LYS A 159 -17.72 -6.46 3.32
C LYS A 159 -16.74 -6.52 2.15
N SER A 160 -16.38 -5.37 1.57
CA SER A 160 -15.35 -5.30 0.53
C SER A 160 -14.01 -5.89 0.98
N THR A 161 -13.56 -5.61 2.20
CA THR A 161 -12.33 -6.17 2.77
C THR A 161 -12.44 -7.68 2.97
N LEU A 162 -13.55 -8.18 3.53
CA LEU A 162 -13.79 -9.61 3.72
C LEU A 162 -13.88 -10.37 2.39
N ASP A 163 -14.54 -9.79 1.40
CA ASP A 163 -14.60 -10.35 0.04
C ASP A 163 -13.19 -10.45 -0.55
N ALA A 164 -12.36 -9.39 -0.45
CA ALA A 164 -11.00 -9.40 -0.97
C ALA A 164 -10.12 -10.48 -0.29
N ILE A 165 -10.22 -10.64 1.03
CA ILE A 165 -9.55 -11.72 1.78
C ILE A 165 -9.95 -13.09 1.22
N LYS A 166 -11.25 -13.31 0.98
CA LYS A 166 -11.77 -14.59 0.47
C LYS A 166 -11.39 -14.86 -0.98
N ILE A 167 -11.33 -13.83 -1.82
CA ILE A 167 -11.04 -13.96 -3.25
C ILE A 167 -9.55 -14.15 -3.50
N SER A 168 -8.71 -13.47 -2.71
CA SER A 168 -7.27 -13.46 -2.95
C SER A 168 -6.62 -14.83 -2.69
N SER A 169 -5.77 -15.29 -3.62
CA SER A 169 -4.98 -16.51 -3.44
C SER A 169 -3.64 -16.28 -2.73
N LYS A 170 -3.32 -15.01 -2.42
CA LYS A 170 -2.17 -14.59 -1.62
C LYS A 170 -2.65 -13.73 -0.44
N PRO A 171 -1.89 -13.67 0.66
CA PRO A 171 -2.18 -12.75 1.75
C PRO A 171 -2.34 -11.31 1.27
N ILE A 172 -3.38 -10.64 1.76
CA ILE A 172 -3.59 -9.21 1.52
C ILE A 172 -2.93 -8.38 2.63
N ALA A 173 -2.85 -7.06 2.42
CA ALA A 173 -2.43 -6.11 3.44
C ALA A 173 -3.54 -5.12 3.79
N ILE A 174 -3.49 -4.64 5.03
CA ILE A 174 -4.09 -3.37 5.45
C ILE A 174 -2.90 -2.55 5.93
N THR A 175 -2.25 -1.83 5.02
CA THR A 175 -0.96 -1.19 5.28
C THR A 175 -0.99 -0.12 6.37
N HIS A 176 -2.13 0.54 6.59
CA HIS A 176 -2.24 1.61 7.58
C HIS A 176 -3.66 1.81 8.12
N ALA A 177 -4.08 1.02 9.10
CA ALA A 177 -5.33 1.25 9.83
C ALA A 177 -5.20 0.77 11.28
N ASN A 178 -6.16 1.13 12.13
CA ASN A 178 -6.16 0.69 13.53
C ASN A 178 -7.38 -0.19 13.84
N PRO A 179 -7.38 -0.93 14.96
CA PRO A 179 -8.57 -1.65 15.41
C PRO A 179 -9.71 -0.74 15.85
N SER A 180 -10.94 -1.03 15.43
CA SER A 180 -12.11 -0.21 15.77
C SER A 180 -12.52 -0.31 17.24
N PHE A 181 -12.15 -1.40 17.93
CA PHE A 181 -12.35 -1.52 19.38
C PHE A 181 -11.49 -0.53 20.17
N TRP A 182 -10.40 -0.02 19.60
CA TRP A 182 -9.58 1.01 20.22
C TRP A 182 -10.15 2.41 19.96
N PHE A 183 -10.54 2.70 18.72
CA PHE A 183 -11.22 3.94 18.34
C PHE A 183 -12.15 3.73 17.16
N ALA A 184 -13.40 4.17 17.27
CA ALA A 184 -14.47 3.92 16.30
C ALA A 184 -14.42 4.89 15.09
N ALA A 185 -13.25 5.04 14.46
CA ALA A 185 -13.13 5.74 13.18
C ALA A 185 -13.65 4.86 12.04
N LYS A 186 -14.30 5.45 11.02
CA LYS A 186 -14.79 4.71 9.83
C LYS A 186 -13.69 3.92 9.10
N ARG A 187 -12.43 4.38 9.20
CA ARG A 187 -11.27 3.71 8.61
C ARG A 187 -10.69 2.56 9.44
N ASN A 188 -11.04 2.49 10.72
CA ASN A 188 -10.55 1.44 11.62
C ASN A 188 -11.30 0.13 11.39
N LYS A 189 -10.62 -0.99 11.64
CA LYS A 189 -11.06 -2.33 11.22
C LYS A 189 -11.68 -3.10 12.38
N SER A 190 -12.81 -3.76 12.11
CA SER A 190 -13.54 -4.56 13.08
C SER A 190 -12.78 -5.83 13.48
N ASN A 191 -13.17 -6.42 14.60
CA ASN A 191 -12.63 -7.71 15.05
C ASN A 191 -12.83 -8.82 14.00
N GLU A 192 -13.92 -8.76 13.22
CA GLU A 192 -14.18 -9.73 12.15
C GLU A 192 -13.14 -9.62 11.03
N VAL A 193 -12.90 -8.41 10.52
CA VAL A 193 -11.85 -8.16 9.51
C VAL A 193 -10.49 -8.55 10.04
N LEU A 194 -10.14 -8.17 11.28
CA LEU A 194 -8.85 -8.47 11.87
C LEU A 194 -8.61 -9.96 12.04
N LYS A 195 -9.64 -10.71 12.45
CA LYS A 195 -9.57 -12.17 12.55
C LYS A 195 -9.41 -12.82 11.17
N ALA A 196 -10.24 -12.45 10.20
CA ALA A 196 -10.16 -12.97 8.84
C ALA A 196 -8.78 -12.68 8.20
N LEU A 197 -8.24 -11.47 8.42
CA LEU A 197 -6.94 -11.07 7.94
C LEU A 197 -5.83 -11.96 8.54
N ALA A 198 -5.84 -12.16 9.86
CA ALA A 198 -4.88 -13.01 10.55
C ALA A 198 -4.97 -14.48 10.08
N ASP A 199 -6.18 -15.02 9.97
CA ASP A 199 -6.42 -16.40 9.53
C ASP A 199 -5.95 -16.63 8.07
N SER A 200 -5.99 -15.59 7.22
CA SER A 200 -5.45 -15.64 5.85
C SER A 200 -3.93 -15.43 5.73
N GLY A 201 -3.23 -15.19 6.85
CA GLY A 201 -1.80 -14.84 6.86
C GLY A 201 -1.51 -13.42 6.38
N GLY A 202 -2.53 -12.54 6.37
CA GLY A 202 -2.41 -11.14 6.00
C GLY A 202 -1.76 -10.29 7.09
N MET A 203 -1.60 -9.00 6.81
CA MET A 203 -0.90 -8.07 7.70
C MET A 203 -1.70 -6.80 7.94
N LEU A 204 -1.72 -6.36 9.20
CA LEU A 204 -2.14 -5.01 9.59
C LEU A 204 -0.91 -4.16 9.91
N GLY A 205 -0.76 -3.03 9.23
CA GLY A 205 0.12 -1.93 9.64
C GLY A 205 -0.67 -0.89 10.43
N LEU A 206 -0.18 -0.52 11.61
CA LEU A 206 -0.83 0.46 12.47
C LEU A 206 -0.60 1.87 11.95
N SER A 207 -1.65 2.68 11.98
CA SER A 207 -1.63 4.06 11.49
C SER A 207 -1.44 5.04 12.64
N LEU A 208 -0.54 6.01 12.46
CA LEU A 208 -0.37 7.15 13.37
C LEU A 208 -1.15 8.40 12.94
N TYR A 209 -1.99 8.31 11.90
CA TYR A 209 -2.85 9.42 11.49
C TYR A 209 -3.83 9.81 12.61
N PRO A 210 -3.91 11.10 13.02
CA PRO A 210 -4.68 11.52 14.21
C PRO A 210 -6.13 11.04 14.21
N HIS A 211 -6.83 11.13 13.08
CA HIS A 211 -8.23 10.70 12.99
C HIS A 211 -8.45 9.18 13.15
N HIS A 212 -7.38 8.38 13.27
CA HIS A 212 -7.46 6.94 13.57
C HIS A 212 -7.09 6.62 15.02
N LEU A 213 -6.60 7.60 15.79
CA LEU A 213 -6.09 7.44 17.15
C LEU A 213 -7.15 7.86 18.17
N LYS A 214 -7.14 7.17 19.31
CA LYS A 214 -7.95 7.56 20.46
C LYS A 214 -7.28 8.76 21.16
N ASP A 215 -8.07 9.77 21.52
CA ASP A 215 -7.64 10.90 22.37
C ASP A 215 -6.63 11.88 21.73
N THR A 216 -6.67 12.07 20.39
CA THR A 216 -5.95 13.16 19.70
C THR A 216 -6.77 14.42 19.55
#